data_AF-A0A950DDD8-F1
#
_entry.id   AF-A0A950DDD8-F1
#
_cell.length_a   1.000
_cell.length_b   1.000
_cell.length_c   1.000
_cell.angle_alpha   90.00
_cell.angle_beta   90.00
_cell.angle_gamma   90.00
#
_symmetry.space_group_name_H-M   'P 1'
#
loop_
_entity.id
_entity.type
_entity.pdbx_description
1 polymer ?
#
loop_
_entity_poly.entity_id
_entity_poly.type
_entity_poly.pdbx_seq_one_letter_code
_entity_poly.pdbx_strand_id
1 'polypeptide(L)' 'MLSKSNTKPEMMRKLGEYFAAGVRLVRMVDPRRRTARVHATVDQSVLIKEGQSLDGGAVLPGFVLPLNVLFANDQP' A
#
# COMPACT_ATOMS: atom_id res chain seq x y z
N MET A 1 -9.06 -8.18 -4.09
CA MET A 1 -8.98 -9.64 -3.87
C MET A 1 -7.64 -10.00 -3.25
N LEU A 2 -7.64 -10.32 -1.96
CA LEU A 2 -6.46 -10.75 -1.21
C LEU A 2 -6.31 -12.27 -1.41
N SER A 3 -5.57 -12.67 -2.46
CA SER A 3 -5.31 -14.09 -2.72
C SER A 3 -4.27 -14.64 -1.74
N LYS A 4 -4.38 -15.94 -1.42
CA LYS A 4 -3.49 -16.72 -0.54
C LYS A 4 -2.01 -16.67 -0.91
N SER A 5 -1.68 -16.16 -2.09
CA SER A 5 -0.33 -16.06 -2.62
C SER A 5 0.28 -14.66 -2.46
N ASN A 6 0.25 -14.10 -1.25
CA ASN A 6 0.89 -12.82 -0.92
C ASN A 6 2.43 -12.95 -0.82
N THR A 7 3.02 -13.76 -1.71
CA THR A 7 4.47 -13.93 -1.78
C THR A 7 5.08 -12.69 -2.43
N LYS A 8 6.30 -12.32 -2.00
CA LYS A 8 7.01 -11.17 -2.58
C LYS A 8 7.08 -11.22 -4.12
N PRO A 9 7.37 -12.37 -4.77
CA PRO A 9 7.44 -12.43 -6.23
C PRO A 9 6.09 -12.15 -6.90
N GLU A 10 5.00 -12.69 -6.37
CA GLU A 10 3.68 -12.44 -6.96
C GLU A 10 3.21 -10.99 -6.79
N MET A 11 3.55 -10.37 -5.66
CA MET A 11 3.25 -8.95 -5.45
C MET A 11 4.08 -8.05 -6.38
N MET A 12 5.33 -8.42 -6.67
CA MET A 12 6.14 -7.72 -7.69
C MET A 12 5.55 -7.86 -9.10
N ARG A 13 5.08 -9.07 -9.47
CA ARG A 13 4.40 -9.27 -10.76
C ARG A 13 3.15 -8.39 -10.88
N LYS A 14 2.30 -8.39 -9.84
CA LYS A 14 1.09 -7.55 -9.81
C LYS A 14 1.40 -6.06 -9.87
N LEU A 15 2.46 -5.60 -9.19
CA LEU A 15 2.92 -4.22 -9.31
C LEU A 15 3.25 -3.86 -10.75
N GLY A 16 4.03 -4.72 -11.42
CA GLY A 16 4.36 -4.54 -12.83
C GLY A 16 3.11 -4.40 -13.70
N GLU A 17 2.13 -5.29 -13.52
CA GLU A 17 0.86 -5.24 -14.25
C GLU A 17 0.07 -3.96 -13.99
N TYR A 18 -0.01 -3.50 -12.73
CA TYR A 18 -0.70 -2.27 -12.39
C TYR A 18 -0.03 -1.04 -13.02
N PHE A 19 1.30 -0.93 -12.95
CA PHE A 19 2.00 0.19 -13.55
C PHE A 19 1.96 0.14 -15.09
N ALA A 20 2.02 -1.05 -15.69
CA ALA A 20 1.83 -1.23 -17.13
C ALA A 20 0.42 -0.81 -17.58
N ALA A 21 -0.59 -0.96 -16.71
CA ALA A 21 -1.96 -0.50 -16.94
C ALA A 21 -2.16 1.01 -16.66
N GLY A 22 -1.11 1.77 -16.36
CA GLY A 22 -1.18 3.22 -16.15
C GLY A 22 -1.56 3.65 -14.72
N VAL A 23 -1.57 2.73 -13.76
CA VAL A 23 -1.77 3.08 -12.34
C VAL A 23 -0.60 3.95 -11.88
N ARG A 24 -0.90 5.12 -11.32
CA ARG A 24 0.14 6.07 -10.88
C ARG A 24 0.67 5.83 -9.48
N LEU A 25 -0.06 5.08 -8.66
CA LEU A 25 0.29 4.85 -7.27
C LEU A 25 -0.35 3.55 -6.77
N VAL A 26 0.44 2.68 -6.16
CA VAL A 26 -0.05 1.45 -5.53
C VAL A 26 0.23 1.48 -4.04
N ARG A 27 -0.77 1.19 -3.20
CA ARG A 27 -0.61 1.11 -1.75
C ARG A 27 -0.78 -0.33 -1.30
N MET A 28 0.26 -0.91 -0.73
CA MET A 28 0.23 -2.25 -0.12
C MET A 28 0.17 -2.12 1.38
N VAL A 29 -0.87 -2.66 2.00
CA VAL A 29 -0.99 -2.72 3.47
C VAL A 29 -0.55 -4.12 3.91
N ASP A 30 0.31 -4.18 4.92
CA ASP A 30 0.70 -5.38 5.66
C ASP A 30 0.11 -5.29 7.07
N PRO A 31 -1.08 -5.90 7.32
CA PRO A 31 -1.74 -5.85 8.62
C PRO A 31 -0.94 -6.53 9.73
N ARG A 32 -0.19 -7.60 9.41
CA ARG A 32 0.63 -8.33 10.39
C ARG A 32 1.74 -7.46 10.94
N ARG A 33 2.37 -6.66 10.08
CA ARG A 33 3.42 -5.71 10.47
C ARG A 33 2.88 -4.34 10.85
N ARG A 34 1.57 -4.10 10.67
CA ARG A 34 0.91 -2.78 10.81
C ARG A 34 1.65 -1.67 10.05
N THR A 35 2.04 -2.00 8.82
CA THR A 35 2.73 -1.05 7.94
C THR A 35 2.06 -0.99 6.58
N ALA A 36 2.33 0.07 5.84
CA ALA A 36 1.98 0.15 4.43
C ALA A 36 3.20 0.55 3.60
N ARG A 37 3.22 0.16 2.32
CA ARG A 37 4.17 0.65 1.33
C ARG A 37 3.42 1.37 0.22
N VAL A 38 3.87 2.57 -0.10
CA VAL A 38 3.38 3.33 -1.24
C VAL A 38 4.41 3.22 -2.35
N HIS A 39 4.02 2.61 -3.46
CA HIS A 39 4.84 2.44 -4.66
C HIS A 39 4.49 3.51 -5.68
N ALA A 40 5.48 4.27 -6.12
CA ALA A 40 5.38 5.22 -7.24
C ALA A 40 5.87 4.59 -8.56
N THR A 41 6.76 3.61 -8.46
CA THR A 41 7.15 2.69 -9.53
C THR A 41 7.29 1.28 -8.95
N VAL A 42 7.61 0.29 -9.79
CA VAL A 42 7.84 -1.10 -9.34
C VAL A 42 8.94 -1.14 -8.26
N ASP A 43 10.01 -0.37 -8.43
CA ASP A 43 11.20 -0.43 -7.58
C ASP A 43 11.28 0.69 -6.53
N GLN A 44 10.48 1.75 -6.69
CA GLN A 44 10.47 2.88 -5.74
C GLN A 44 9.25 2.82 -4.82
N SER A 45 9.53 2.67 -3.53
CA SER A 45 8.49 2.70 -2.50
C SER A 45 8.90 3.40 -1.22
N VAL A 46 7.92 3.94 -0.51
CA VAL A 46 8.07 4.52 0.82
C VAL A 46 7.31 3.66 1.83
N LEU A 47 7.96 3.33 2.95
CA LEU A 47 7.34 2.64 4.06
C LEU A 47 6.63 3.63 4.98
N ILE A 48 5.35 3.38 5.24
CA ILE A 48 4.48 4.11 6.16
C ILE A 48 4.24 3.22 7.37
N LYS A 49 4.59 3.71 8.55
CA LYS A 49 4.36 3.04 9.83
C LYS A 49 2.97 3.37 10.38
N GLU A 50 2.47 2.55 11.29
CA GLU A 50 1.14 2.70 11.92
C GLU A 50 0.83 4.12 12.43
N GLY A 51 1.82 4.81 13.01
CA GLY A 51 1.69 6.18 13.51
C GLY A 51 1.75 7.29 12.44
N GLN A 52 1.86 6.92 11.16
CA GLN A 52 1.90 7.85 10.03
C GLN A 52 0.59 7.78 9.24
N SER A 53 0.38 8.74 8.34
CA SER A 53 -0.80 8.78 7.47
C SER A 53 -0.46 8.41 6.03
N LEU A 54 -1.40 7.74 5.37
CA LEU A 54 -1.41 7.55 3.92
C LEU A 54 -1.93 8.83 3.26
N ASP A 55 -1.04 9.52 2.55
CA ASP A 55 -1.39 10.67 1.73
C ASP A 55 -1.91 10.22 0.35
N GLY A 56 -2.92 10.90 -0.16
CA GLY A 56 -3.51 10.75 -1.49
C GLY A 56 -2.55 11.03 -2.65
N GLY A 57 -1.49 11.80 -2.37
CA GLY A 57 -0.53 12.34 -3.31
C GLY A 57 -1.20 13.26 -4.34
N ALA A 58 -0.50 13.47 -5.46
CA ALA A 58 -1.04 14.21 -6.60
C ALA A 58 -2.27 13.55 -7.25
N VAL A 59 -2.56 12.29 -6.93
CA VAL A 59 -3.72 11.55 -7.46
C VAL A 59 -5.01 11.94 -6.72
N LEU A 60 -4.91 12.26 -5.43
CA LEU A 60 -6.04 12.70 -4.58
C LEU A 60 -5.57 13.79 -3.60
N PRO A 61 -5.44 15.05 -4.06
CA PRO A 61 -5.02 16.14 -3.19
C PRO A 61 -5.97 16.31 -1.99
N GLY A 62 -5.40 16.44 -0.78
CA GLY A 62 -6.16 16.63 0.46
C GLY A 62 -6.69 15.34 1.09
N PHE A 63 -6.52 14.18 0.45
CA PHE A 63 -6.81 12.90 1.09
C PHE A 63 -5.70 12.52 2.07
N VAL A 64 -6.05 12.37 3.34
CA VAL A 64 -5.16 11.89 4.40
C VAL A 64 -5.88 10.83 5.20
N LEU A 65 -5.31 9.64 5.28
CA LEU A 65 -5.85 8.54 6.08
C LEU A 65 -4.82 8.10 7.11
N PRO A 66 -5.03 8.36 8.42
CA PRO A 66 -4.19 7.81 9.48
C PRO A 66 -4.14 6.28 9.39
N LEU A 67 -2.93 5.70 9.34
CA LEU A 67 -2.79 4.27 9.05
C LEU A 67 -3.37 3.40 10.17
N ASN A 68 -3.28 3.85 11.42
CA ASN A 68 -3.85 3.19 12.59
C ASN A 68 -5.38 2.92 12.48
N VAL A 69 -6.13 3.74 11.75
CA VAL A 69 -7.57 3.55 11.53
C VAL A 69 -7.85 2.25 10.77
N LEU A 70 -6.94 1.83 9.87
CA LEU A 70 -7.09 0.57 9.13
C LEU A 70 -6.92 -0.67 10.00
N PHE A 71 -6.31 -0.55 11.18
CA PHE A 71 -6.07 -1.65 12.11
C PHE A 71 -6.97 -1.60 13.35
N ALA A 72 -7.86 -0.60 13.45
CA ALA A 72 -8.67 -0.37 14.64
C ALA A 72 -9.60 -1.56 14.99
N ASN A 73 -9.96 -2.39 14.00
CA ASN A 73 -10.79 -3.58 14.18
C ASN A 73 -10.02 -4.91 14.18
N ASP A 74 -8.69 -4.87 13.99
CA ASP A 74 -7.82 -6.03 14.19
C ASP A 74 -7.49 -6.09 15.70
N GLN A 75 -8.47 -6.57 16.50
CA GLN A 75 -8.17 -7.01 17.86
C GLN A 75 -7.18 -8.19 17.79
N PRO A 76 -6.12 -8.21 18.62
CA PRO A 76 -5.21 -9.33 18.70
C PRO A 76 -5.91 -10.63 19.13
#